data_AF-A0A645BV44-F1
#
_entry.id   AF-A0A645BV44-F1
#
_cell.length_a   1.000
_cell.length_b   1.000
_cell.length_c   1.000
_cell.angle_alpha   90.00
_cell.angle_beta   90.00
_cell.angle_gamma   90.00
#
_symmetry.space_group_name_H-M   'P 1'
#
loop_
_entity.id
_entity.type
_entity.pdbx_description
1 polymer ?
#
loop_
_entity_poly.entity_id
_entity_poly.type
_entity_poly.pdbx_seq_one_letter_code
_entity_poly.pdbx_strand_id
1 'polypeptide(L)'
;MILADILIAGVIFYICKINNKNWKKFVLLYLLLPFSWYLSSVWGQSDQLSFLFLIIAFILLRSKKYPIWSPLIFAIAVSLKPNCILLILIFLFIWYKQKQTIGKLILGGLIAVFFVLWTVSWFTDTNPLLFSIKMIKGSLIREGLMTANAFNFWYIWFPFPQRVVFETTKYIGLSAKNWGYVLFLITTFLAMKVVKYKKMETIFGAMFIAGFGSWMFMTGMHERYSFFAIVALLFYSIYKKKYLKYFIILSTIYFLAMFHVFVFITKLLIIKDIFAWNVQIVPRILSLINLFIYGRVTYLMLKKNKKGICVNIQYK
;
A
#
# COMPACT_ATOMS: atom_id res chain seq x y z
N MET A 1 1.31 18.32 3.96
CA MET A 1 1.55 16.90 4.32
C MET A 1 1.05 16.60 5.73
N ILE A 2 1.44 17.39 6.74
CA ILE A 2 0.92 17.28 8.12
C ILE A 2 -0.62 17.29 8.18
N LEU A 3 -1.27 18.15 7.39
CA LEU A 3 -2.73 18.16 7.29
C LEU A 3 -3.31 16.81 6.86
N ALA A 4 -2.64 16.07 5.97
CA ALA A 4 -3.08 14.75 5.56
C ALA A 4 -2.99 13.74 6.71
N ASP A 5 -1.99 13.82 7.59
CA ASP A 5 -1.92 13.02 8.81
C ASP A 5 -3.11 13.29 9.74
N ILE A 6 -3.44 14.56 9.96
CA ILE A 6 -4.57 14.96 10.80
C ILE A 6 -5.89 14.44 10.20
N LEU A 7 -6.06 14.55 8.87
CA LEU A 7 -7.25 14.05 8.19
C LEU A 7 -7.36 12.51 8.25
N ILE A 8 -6.25 11.78 8.07
CA ILE A 8 -6.23 10.32 8.26
C ILE A 8 -6.59 9.95 9.69
N ALA A 9 -6.07 10.66 10.69
CA ALA A 9 -6.45 10.49 12.09
C ALA A 9 -7.96 10.77 12.30
N GLY A 10 -8.53 11.77 11.61
CA GLY A 10 -9.96 12.02 11.55
C GLY A 10 -10.76 10.84 10.98
N VAL A 11 -10.28 10.20 9.91
CA VAL A 11 -10.88 8.98 9.36
C VAL A 11 -10.79 7.82 10.35
N ILE A 12 -9.66 7.66 11.04
CA ILE A 12 -9.49 6.65 12.11
C ILE A 12 -10.48 6.89 13.24
N PHE A 13 -10.63 8.14 13.68
CA PHE A 13 -11.60 8.55 14.70
C PHE A 13 -13.03 8.17 14.28
N TYR A 14 -13.44 8.57 13.07
CA TYR A 14 -14.75 8.25 12.51
C TYR A 14 -15.01 6.75 12.48
N ILE A 15 -14.07 5.96 11.95
CA ILE A 15 -14.21 4.50 11.87
C ILE A 15 -14.27 3.86 13.27
N CYS A 16 -13.51 4.35 14.24
CA CYS A 16 -13.60 3.86 15.61
C CYS A 16 -14.95 4.18 16.24
N LYS A 17 -15.49 5.38 16.04
CA LYS A 17 -16.79 5.82 16.57
C LYS A 17 -17.94 4.96 16.04
N ILE A 18 -18.04 4.79 14.73
CA ILE A 18 -19.13 3.99 14.13
C ILE A 18 -19.06 2.50 14.51
N ASN A 19 -17.92 2.01 15.00
CA ASN A 19 -17.71 0.62 15.40
C ASN A 19 -17.59 0.43 16.93
N ASN A 20 -17.91 1.46 17.73
CA ASN A 20 -17.79 1.46 19.19
C ASN A 20 -16.42 0.95 19.68
N LYS A 21 -15.33 1.49 19.09
CA LYS A 21 -13.94 1.19 19.46
C LYS A 21 -13.28 2.38 20.16
N ASN A 22 -12.23 2.09 20.94
CA ASN A 22 -11.43 3.11 21.62
C ASN A 22 -10.65 3.95 20.59
N TRP A 23 -11.26 5.04 20.13
CA TRP A 23 -10.69 5.94 19.14
C TRP A 23 -9.40 6.60 19.64
N LYS A 24 -9.32 6.99 20.92
CA LYS A 24 -8.14 7.65 21.51
C LYS A 24 -6.90 6.82 21.27
N LYS A 25 -6.99 5.51 21.55
CA LYS A 25 -5.89 4.57 21.34
C LYS A 25 -5.38 4.58 19.90
N PHE A 26 -6.26 4.42 18.90
CA PHE A 26 -5.83 4.29 17.50
C PHE A 26 -5.37 5.62 16.90
N VAL A 27 -6.02 6.73 17.27
CA VAL A 27 -5.61 8.08 16.85
C VAL A 27 -4.24 8.43 17.41
N LEU A 28 -4.03 8.23 18.73
CA LEU A 28 -2.73 8.50 19.36
C LEU A 28 -1.64 7.59 18.81
N LEU A 29 -1.92 6.31 18.57
CA LEU A 29 -0.94 5.42 17.93
C LEU A 29 -0.55 5.90 16.53
N TYR A 30 -1.50 6.35 15.71
CA TYR A 30 -1.19 6.88 14.38
C TYR A 30 -0.36 8.17 14.44
N LEU A 31 -0.77 9.11 15.29
CA LEU A 31 -0.15 10.45 15.37
C LEU A 31 1.18 10.46 16.11
N LEU A 32 1.40 9.56 17.08
CA LEU A 32 2.61 9.56 17.90
C LEU A 32 3.68 8.59 17.42
N LEU A 33 3.31 7.48 16.76
CA LEU A 33 4.32 6.58 16.20
C LEU A 33 5.05 7.28 15.04
N PRO A 34 6.39 7.19 14.99
CA PRO A 34 7.20 7.99 14.07
C PRO A 34 7.00 7.63 12.60
N PHE A 35 6.48 6.44 12.31
CA PHE A 35 6.31 5.96 10.93
C PHE A 35 5.53 6.93 10.02
N SER A 36 4.58 7.70 10.55
CA SER A 36 3.77 8.62 9.74
C SER A 36 4.34 10.03 9.71
N TRP A 37 4.52 10.66 10.87
CA TRP A 37 5.00 12.04 10.93
C TRP A 37 6.46 12.20 10.48
N TYR A 38 7.27 11.14 10.58
CA TYR A 38 8.61 11.16 10.01
C TYR A 38 8.55 11.24 8.48
N LEU A 39 7.68 10.46 7.84
CA LEU A 39 7.51 10.49 6.38
C LEU A 39 6.97 11.84 5.89
N SER A 40 6.06 12.48 6.63
CA SER A 40 5.51 13.78 6.23
C SER A 40 6.40 14.95 6.64
N SER A 41 6.61 15.17 7.94
CA SER A 41 7.26 16.37 8.47
C SER A 41 8.77 16.36 8.32
N VAL A 42 9.42 15.19 8.48
CA VAL A 42 10.88 15.10 8.44
C VAL A 42 11.37 14.80 7.03
N TRP A 43 10.77 13.82 6.35
CA TRP A 43 11.15 13.45 4.98
C TRP A 43 10.57 14.40 3.93
N GLY A 44 9.40 14.98 4.17
CA GLY A 44 8.72 15.82 3.18
C GLY A 44 8.06 15.05 2.04
N GLN A 45 7.50 13.86 2.28
CA GLN A 45 6.81 13.06 1.26
C GLN A 45 5.28 13.16 1.34
N SER A 46 4.63 13.00 0.19
CA SER A 46 3.18 13.16 0.01
C SER A 46 2.36 11.87 0.11
N ASP A 47 2.96 10.74 0.51
CA ASP A 47 2.32 9.43 0.55
C ASP A 47 1.03 9.41 1.40
N GLN A 48 0.98 10.17 2.49
CA GLN A 48 -0.20 10.38 3.33
C GLN A 48 -1.35 10.99 2.54
N LEU A 49 -1.08 11.99 1.70
CA LEU A 49 -2.12 12.69 0.94
C LEU A 49 -2.76 11.74 -0.08
N SER A 50 -1.94 11.00 -0.83
CA SER A 50 -2.45 10.00 -1.76
C SER A 50 -3.24 8.90 -1.03
N PHE A 51 -2.74 8.41 0.12
CA PHE A 51 -3.45 7.43 0.91
C PHE A 51 -4.81 7.93 1.45
N LEU A 52 -4.92 9.21 1.82
CA LEU A 52 -6.19 9.80 2.25
C LEU A 52 -7.26 9.69 1.14
N PHE A 53 -6.92 10.06 -0.10
CA PHE A 53 -7.84 9.88 -1.22
C PHE A 53 -8.12 8.39 -1.46
N LEU A 54 -7.08 7.54 -1.43
CA LEU A 54 -7.24 6.10 -1.61
C LEU A 54 -8.23 5.49 -0.61
N ILE A 55 -8.11 5.80 0.69
CA ILE A 55 -9.00 5.25 1.72
C ILE A 55 -10.43 5.77 1.56
N ILE A 56 -10.61 7.03 1.18
CA ILE A 56 -11.92 7.62 0.89
C ILE A 56 -12.57 6.91 -0.30
N ALA A 57 -11.81 6.61 -1.37
CA ALA A 57 -12.32 5.84 -2.50
C ALA A 57 -12.88 4.48 -2.04
N PHE A 58 -12.13 3.70 -1.28
CA PHE A 58 -12.61 2.40 -0.78
C PHE A 58 -13.81 2.52 0.19
N ILE A 59 -13.92 3.61 0.96
CA ILE A 59 -15.09 3.90 1.81
C ILE A 59 -16.32 4.22 0.94
N LEU A 60 -16.18 5.08 -0.08
CA LEU A 60 -17.26 5.45 -1.00
C LEU A 60 -17.78 4.27 -1.79
N LEU A 61 -16.90 3.34 -2.17
CA LEU A 61 -17.27 2.12 -2.89
C LEU A 61 -18.24 1.23 -2.10
N ARG A 62 -18.22 1.29 -0.76
CA ARG A 62 -19.22 0.61 0.08
C ARG A 62 -20.55 1.37 0.16
N SER A 63 -20.56 2.67 -0.11
CA SER A 63 -21.78 3.49 -0.06
C SER A 63 -22.77 3.05 -1.13
N LYS A 64 -24.06 3.02 -0.80
CA LYS A 64 -25.12 2.86 -1.81
C LYS A 64 -25.38 4.16 -2.59
N LYS A 65 -25.17 5.31 -1.92
CA LYS A 65 -25.54 6.63 -2.42
C LYS A 65 -24.45 7.25 -3.29
N TYR A 66 -23.19 7.10 -2.89
CA TYR A 66 -22.06 7.81 -3.51
C TYR A 66 -20.98 6.94 -4.20
N PRO A 67 -21.25 5.70 -4.67
CA PRO A 67 -20.19 4.86 -5.25
C PRO A 67 -19.66 5.41 -6.58
N ILE A 68 -20.45 6.22 -7.30
CA ILE A 68 -20.07 6.88 -8.56
C ILE A 68 -18.85 7.80 -8.43
N TRP A 69 -18.62 8.38 -7.25
CA TRP A 69 -17.48 9.26 -7.00
C TRP A 69 -16.20 8.48 -6.69
N SER A 70 -16.32 7.20 -6.36
CA SER A 70 -15.18 6.38 -5.95
C SER A 70 -14.08 6.27 -7.02
N PRO A 71 -14.36 6.11 -8.33
CA PRO A 71 -13.31 6.07 -9.35
C PRO A 71 -12.56 7.39 -9.51
N LEU A 72 -13.24 8.54 -9.43
CA LEU A 72 -12.59 9.86 -9.46
C LEU A 72 -11.63 10.03 -8.29
N ILE A 73 -12.08 9.72 -7.08
CA ILE A 73 -11.24 9.81 -5.88
C ILE A 73 -10.05 8.83 -5.95
N PHE A 74 -10.25 7.63 -6.51
CA PHE A 74 -9.16 6.69 -6.76
C PHE A 74 -8.15 7.24 -7.78
N ALA A 75 -8.62 7.86 -8.86
CA ALA A 75 -7.76 8.47 -9.86
C ALA A 75 -6.94 9.63 -9.29
N ILE A 76 -7.53 10.47 -8.43
CA ILE A 76 -6.78 11.51 -7.69
C ILE A 76 -5.65 10.89 -6.87
N ALA A 77 -5.92 9.79 -6.16
CA ALA A 77 -4.88 9.09 -5.39
C ALA A 77 -3.73 8.61 -6.28
N VAL A 78 -4.05 8.01 -7.44
CA VAL A 78 -3.07 7.55 -8.44
C VAL A 78 -2.28 8.71 -9.05
N SER A 79 -2.92 9.83 -9.39
CA SER A 79 -2.24 11.01 -9.92
C SER A 79 -1.25 11.61 -8.92
N LEU A 80 -1.56 11.56 -7.62
CA LEU A 80 -0.65 12.00 -6.56
C LEU A 80 0.50 11.03 -6.32
N LYS A 81 0.23 9.72 -6.34
CA LYS A 81 1.23 8.65 -6.24
C LYS A 81 0.84 7.48 -7.15
N PRO A 82 1.59 7.25 -8.25
CA PRO A 82 1.27 6.17 -9.20
C PRO A 82 1.16 4.79 -8.56
N ASN A 83 1.88 4.51 -7.47
CA ASN A 83 1.83 3.23 -6.75
C ASN A 83 0.43 2.81 -6.27
N CYS A 84 -0.50 3.75 -6.10
CA CYS A 84 -1.89 3.41 -5.78
C CYS A 84 -2.57 2.58 -6.87
N ILE A 85 -2.08 2.65 -8.13
CA ILE A 85 -2.63 1.86 -9.24
C ILE A 85 -2.51 0.36 -9.00
N LEU A 86 -1.56 -0.08 -8.17
CA LEU A 86 -1.38 -1.49 -7.81
C LEU A 86 -2.62 -2.09 -7.15
N LEU A 87 -3.51 -1.26 -6.59
CA LEU A 87 -4.77 -1.71 -6.00
C LEU A 87 -5.95 -1.71 -6.99
N ILE A 88 -5.77 -1.39 -8.28
CA ILE A 88 -6.88 -1.29 -9.23
C ILE A 88 -7.66 -2.60 -9.39
N LEU A 89 -6.97 -3.75 -9.44
CA LEU A 89 -7.61 -5.05 -9.55
C LEU A 89 -8.45 -5.37 -8.30
N ILE A 90 -7.97 -4.99 -7.12
CA ILE A 90 -8.73 -5.10 -5.87
C ILE A 90 -9.90 -4.13 -5.86
N PHE A 91 -9.71 -2.90 -6.30
CA PHE A 91 -10.76 -1.90 -6.40
C PHE A 91 -11.93 -2.39 -7.26
N LEU A 92 -11.64 -2.87 -8.47
CA LEU A 92 -12.63 -3.44 -9.39
C LEU A 92 -13.29 -4.71 -8.83
N PHE A 93 -12.51 -5.59 -8.21
CA PHE A 93 -13.07 -6.78 -7.58
C PHE A 93 -14.00 -6.46 -6.41
N ILE A 94 -13.66 -5.47 -5.59
CA ILE A 94 -14.51 -5.03 -4.49
C ILE A 94 -15.77 -4.35 -5.06
N TRP A 95 -15.67 -3.56 -6.15
CA TRP A 95 -16.83 -2.99 -6.83
C TRP A 95 -17.85 -4.09 -7.18
N TYR A 96 -17.38 -5.13 -7.87
CA TYR A 96 -18.17 -6.31 -8.20
C TYR A 96 -18.73 -6.99 -6.95
N LYS A 97 -17.88 -7.27 -5.95
CA LYS A 97 -18.30 -7.95 -4.71
C LYS A 97 -19.30 -7.15 -3.88
N GLN A 98 -19.27 -5.82 -3.92
CA GLN A 98 -20.26 -4.97 -3.26
C GLN A 98 -21.55 -4.80 -4.07
N LYS A 99 -21.68 -5.48 -5.22
CA LYS A 99 -22.85 -5.42 -6.11
C LYS A 99 -23.18 -3.99 -6.54
N GLN A 100 -22.15 -3.16 -6.73
CA GLN A 100 -22.33 -1.81 -7.26
C GLN A 100 -22.65 -1.89 -8.76
N THR A 101 -23.49 -0.99 -9.25
CA THR A 101 -23.96 -1.04 -10.64
C THR A 101 -22.83 -0.70 -11.62
N ILE A 102 -22.76 -1.40 -12.74
CA ILE A 102 -21.72 -1.18 -13.76
C ILE A 102 -21.82 0.21 -14.40
N GLY A 103 -23.04 0.72 -14.61
CA GLY A 103 -23.25 2.07 -15.15
C GLY A 103 -22.61 3.17 -14.28
N LYS A 104 -22.64 3.02 -12.95
CA LYS A 104 -21.95 3.96 -12.05
C LYS A 104 -20.43 3.84 -12.13
N LEU A 105 -19.89 2.66 -12.43
CA LEU A 105 -18.45 2.46 -12.64
C LEU A 105 -18.00 3.16 -13.91
N ILE A 106 -18.72 2.95 -15.01
CA ILE A 106 -18.43 3.55 -16.31
C ILE A 106 -18.50 5.06 -16.21
N LEU A 107 -19.61 5.61 -15.69
CA LEU A 107 -19.77 7.06 -15.57
C LEU A 107 -18.73 7.67 -14.62
N GLY A 108 -18.50 7.06 -13.45
CA GLY A 108 -17.45 7.51 -12.54
C GLY A 108 -16.04 7.42 -13.15
N GLY A 109 -15.78 6.40 -13.97
CA GLY A 109 -14.54 6.22 -14.70
C GLY A 109 -14.34 7.27 -15.81
N LEU A 110 -15.39 7.62 -16.55
CA LEU A 110 -15.35 8.70 -17.54
C LEU A 110 -15.07 10.05 -16.87
N ILE A 111 -15.71 10.34 -15.74
CA ILE A 111 -15.43 11.55 -14.94
C ILE A 111 -13.97 11.54 -14.48
N ALA A 112 -13.46 10.41 -14.02
CA ALA A 112 -12.07 10.26 -13.59
C ALA A 112 -11.07 10.51 -14.74
N VAL A 113 -11.33 9.92 -15.92
CA VAL A 113 -10.49 10.13 -17.11
C VAL A 113 -10.52 11.57 -17.56
N PHE A 114 -11.71 12.18 -17.64
CA PHE A 114 -11.84 13.60 -17.98
C PHE A 114 -11.08 14.48 -16.99
N PHE A 115 -11.23 14.23 -15.69
CA PHE A 115 -10.49 14.96 -14.67
C PHE A 115 -8.97 14.82 -14.84
N VAL A 116 -8.46 13.60 -15.05
CA VAL A 116 -7.02 13.38 -15.26
C VAL A 116 -6.54 14.12 -16.52
N LEU A 117 -7.23 14.00 -17.65
CA LEU A 117 -6.85 14.69 -18.89
C LEU A 117 -6.91 16.21 -18.74
N TRP A 118 -7.93 16.72 -18.05
CA TRP A 118 -8.05 18.13 -17.71
C TRP A 118 -6.90 18.58 -16.81
N THR A 119 -6.49 17.81 -15.79
CA THR A 119 -5.32 18.19 -14.98
C THR A 119 -4.03 18.15 -15.78
N VAL A 120 -3.85 17.17 -16.66
CA VAL A 120 -2.65 17.06 -17.51
C VAL A 120 -2.57 18.21 -18.50
N SER A 121 -3.69 18.72 -19.03
CA SER A 121 -3.68 19.81 -20.00
C SER A 121 -3.10 21.11 -19.47
N TRP A 122 -2.95 21.27 -18.15
CA TRP A 122 -2.29 22.43 -17.54
C TRP A 122 -0.75 22.32 -17.54
N PHE A 123 -0.21 21.15 -17.90
CA PHE A 123 1.23 20.84 -17.88
C PHE A 123 1.80 20.49 -19.26
N THR A 124 0.99 20.57 -20.32
CA THR A 124 1.43 20.28 -21.70
C THR A 124 0.65 21.12 -22.70
N ASP A 125 1.37 21.65 -23.70
CA ASP A 125 0.78 22.32 -24.87
C ASP A 125 0.38 21.33 -25.97
N THR A 126 0.79 20.07 -25.85
CA THR A 126 0.38 18.98 -26.75
C THR A 126 -0.89 18.27 -26.25
N ASN A 127 -1.52 17.49 -27.13
CA ASN A 127 -2.70 16.68 -26.79
C ASN A 127 -2.48 15.90 -25.46
N PRO A 128 -3.29 16.16 -24.41
CA PRO A 128 -3.07 15.60 -23.07
C PRO A 128 -3.06 14.06 -23.02
N LEU A 129 -3.84 13.41 -23.89
CA LEU A 129 -3.90 11.96 -23.98
C LEU A 129 -2.60 11.40 -24.55
N LEU A 130 -2.11 11.95 -25.67
CA LEU A 130 -0.85 11.53 -26.28
C LEU A 130 0.33 11.79 -25.35
N PHE A 131 0.35 12.93 -24.67
CA PHE A 131 1.35 13.25 -23.65
C PHE A 131 1.35 12.19 -22.53
N SER A 132 0.18 11.87 -21.98
CA SER A 132 0.03 10.87 -20.91
C SER A 132 0.54 9.49 -21.35
N ILE A 133 0.19 9.06 -22.57
CA ILE A 133 0.66 7.78 -23.13
C ILE A 133 2.19 7.77 -23.27
N LYS A 134 2.78 8.86 -23.76
CA LYS A 134 4.23 9.01 -23.90
C LYS A 134 4.93 8.91 -22.54
N MET A 135 4.42 9.59 -21.52
CA MET A 135 4.98 9.57 -20.17
C MET A 135 4.91 8.17 -19.53
N ILE A 136 3.79 7.46 -19.71
CA ILE A 136 3.63 6.08 -19.22
C ILE A 136 4.63 5.16 -19.94
N LYS A 137 4.70 5.20 -21.28
CA LYS A 137 5.65 4.39 -22.06
C LYS A 137 7.10 4.64 -21.64
N GLY A 138 7.49 5.91 -21.50
CA GLY A 138 8.83 6.28 -21.05
C GLY A 138 9.16 5.83 -19.63
N SER A 139 8.15 5.59 -18.78
CA SER A 139 8.34 5.04 -17.44
C SER A 139 8.49 3.51 -17.45
N LEU A 140 7.82 2.82 -18.38
CA LEU A 140 7.88 1.36 -18.52
C LEU A 140 9.20 0.86 -19.11
N ILE A 141 9.81 1.66 -20.00
CA ILE A 141 11.04 1.30 -20.73
C ILE A 141 12.29 1.56 -19.87
N ARG A 142 12.23 2.49 -18.90
CA ARG A 142 13.37 2.78 -18.02
C ARG A 142 13.74 1.55 -17.20
N GLU A 143 15.02 1.21 -17.22
CA GLU A 143 15.58 0.13 -16.41
C GLU A 143 15.60 0.53 -14.94
N GLY A 144 14.93 -0.26 -14.11
CA GLY A 144 14.85 -0.05 -12.66
C GLY A 144 15.92 -0.81 -11.88
N LEU A 145 16.22 -0.31 -10.68
CA LEU A 145 16.96 -1.06 -9.67
C LEU A 145 16.06 -2.18 -9.10
N MET A 146 16.67 -3.28 -8.69
CA MET A 146 15.96 -4.38 -8.06
C MET A 146 15.30 -3.98 -6.74
N THR A 147 16.04 -3.26 -5.88
CA THR A 147 15.53 -2.65 -4.65
C THR A 147 16.25 -1.33 -4.40
N ALA A 148 15.55 -0.35 -3.88
CA ALA A 148 16.10 0.96 -3.51
C ALA A 148 15.86 1.18 -2.02
N ASN A 149 16.68 0.54 -1.17
CA ASN A 149 16.59 0.57 0.29
C ASN A 149 15.26 0.07 0.91
N ALA A 150 14.38 -0.54 0.12
CA ALA A 150 13.20 -1.18 0.66
C ALA A 150 13.61 -2.47 1.37
N PHE A 151 13.32 -2.60 2.67
CA PHE A 151 13.51 -3.86 3.42
C PHE A 151 12.44 -4.89 3.03
N ASN A 152 12.45 -5.27 1.74
CA ASN A 152 11.55 -6.18 1.06
C ASN A 152 12.29 -7.47 0.63
N PHE A 153 11.59 -8.39 -0.04
CA PHE A 153 12.12 -9.71 -0.39
C PHE A 153 13.49 -9.63 -1.10
N TRP A 154 13.63 -8.71 -2.05
CA TRP A 154 14.86 -8.55 -2.83
C TRP A 154 16.05 -8.09 -1.99
N TYR A 155 15.81 -7.23 -1.00
CA TYR A 155 16.87 -6.70 -0.13
C TYR A 155 17.55 -7.79 0.73
N ILE A 156 16.87 -8.91 1.00
CA ILE A 156 17.45 -10.06 1.73
C ILE A 156 18.69 -10.59 1.02
N TRP A 157 18.68 -10.56 -0.32
CA TRP A 157 19.68 -11.18 -1.19
C TRP A 157 20.57 -10.15 -1.89
N PHE A 158 20.03 -8.95 -2.13
CA PHE A 158 20.67 -7.89 -2.90
C PHE A 158 20.52 -6.56 -2.15
N PRO A 159 21.21 -6.39 -1.01
CA PRO A 159 21.07 -5.19 -0.19
C PRO A 159 21.72 -3.99 -0.88
N PHE A 160 20.98 -2.88 -0.96
CA PHE A 160 21.45 -1.62 -1.55
C PHE A 160 22.04 -0.70 -0.46
N PRO A 161 23.12 0.08 -0.75
CA PRO A 161 23.84 0.21 -2.02
C PRO A 161 24.97 -0.80 -2.24
N GLN A 162 25.20 -1.72 -1.30
CA GLN A 162 26.34 -2.66 -1.37
C GLN A 162 26.32 -3.54 -2.62
N ARG A 163 25.13 -3.90 -3.10
CA ARG A 163 24.96 -4.70 -4.32
C ARG A 163 23.91 -4.06 -5.24
N VAL A 164 24.39 -3.29 -6.20
CA VAL A 164 23.53 -2.71 -7.26
C VAL A 164 23.21 -3.80 -8.27
N VAL A 165 21.93 -4.19 -8.34
CA VAL A 165 21.43 -5.18 -9.29
C VAL A 165 20.21 -4.61 -10.00
N PHE A 166 20.17 -4.79 -11.32
CA PHE A 166 19.05 -4.33 -12.14
C PHE A 166 17.90 -5.34 -12.15
N GLU A 167 16.67 -4.84 -12.29
CA GLU A 167 15.48 -5.68 -12.33
C GLU A 167 15.37 -6.60 -13.56
N THR A 168 16.21 -6.36 -14.57
CA THR A 168 16.37 -7.15 -15.80
C THR A 168 17.14 -8.45 -15.58
N THR A 169 17.86 -8.57 -14.46
CA THR A 169 18.65 -9.77 -14.12
C THR A 169 17.76 -11.01 -14.05
N LYS A 170 18.17 -12.10 -14.71
CA LYS A 170 17.39 -13.33 -14.83
C LYS A 170 17.66 -14.31 -13.68
N TYR A 171 16.60 -14.91 -13.19
CA TYR A 171 16.57 -15.99 -12.21
C TYR A 171 15.61 -17.07 -12.70
N ILE A 172 16.09 -18.31 -12.85
CA ILE A 172 15.25 -19.45 -13.30
C ILE A 172 14.48 -19.09 -14.60
N GLY A 173 15.19 -18.53 -15.58
CA GLY A 173 14.65 -18.19 -16.91
C GLY A 173 13.86 -16.86 -17.01
N LEU A 174 13.43 -16.24 -15.91
CA LEU A 174 12.67 -14.98 -15.91
C LEU A 174 13.45 -13.84 -15.27
N SER A 175 13.24 -12.60 -15.72
CA SER A 175 13.79 -11.41 -15.03
C SER A 175 13.18 -11.26 -13.64
N ALA A 176 13.92 -10.61 -12.71
CA ALA A 176 13.40 -10.29 -11.39
C ALA A 176 12.13 -9.43 -11.44
N LYS A 177 12.05 -8.51 -12.41
CA LYS A 177 10.83 -7.74 -12.72
C LYS A 177 9.63 -8.65 -13.00
N ASN A 178 9.82 -9.67 -13.85
CA ASN A 178 8.76 -10.61 -14.19
C ASN A 178 8.36 -11.49 -12.99
N TRP A 179 9.32 -11.94 -12.19
CA TRP A 179 9.02 -12.61 -10.92
C TRP A 179 8.21 -11.72 -9.98
N GLY A 180 8.56 -10.44 -9.88
CA GLY A 180 7.82 -9.46 -9.11
C GLY A 180 6.38 -9.31 -9.58
N TYR A 181 6.12 -9.29 -10.89
CA TYR A 181 4.77 -9.27 -11.44
C TYR A 181 3.97 -10.54 -11.14
N VAL A 182 4.58 -11.72 -11.27
CA VAL A 182 3.93 -13.00 -10.92
C VAL A 182 3.51 -13.01 -9.44
N LEU A 183 4.43 -12.63 -8.55
CA LEU A 183 4.16 -12.58 -7.11
C LEU A 183 3.14 -11.48 -6.74
N PHE A 184 3.17 -10.35 -7.43
CA PHE A 184 2.12 -9.31 -7.31
C PHE A 184 0.74 -9.85 -7.68
N LEU A 185 0.60 -10.60 -8.78
CA LEU A 185 -0.67 -11.20 -9.17
C LEU A 185 -1.14 -12.24 -8.15
N ILE A 186 -0.23 -13.06 -7.61
CA ILE A 186 -0.54 -14.02 -6.55
C ILE A 186 -1.06 -13.30 -5.30
N THR A 187 -0.35 -12.29 -4.82
CA THR A 187 -0.75 -11.54 -3.61
C THR A 187 -2.07 -10.78 -3.82
N THR A 188 -2.29 -10.22 -5.00
CA THR A 188 -3.58 -9.63 -5.40
C THR A 188 -4.71 -10.66 -5.37
N PHE A 189 -4.49 -11.86 -5.92
CA PHE A 189 -5.49 -12.92 -5.85
C PHE A 189 -5.79 -13.39 -4.41
N LEU A 190 -4.76 -13.47 -3.55
CA LEU A 190 -4.95 -13.76 -2.13
C LEU A 190 -5.76 -12.65 -1.43
N ALA A 191 -5.55 -11.39 -1.79
CA ALA A 191 -6.33 -10.27 -1.29
C ALA A 191 -7.80 -10.35 -1.75
N MET A 192 -8.08 -10.71 -2.99
CA MET A 192 -9.45 -10.95 -3.47
C MET A 192 -10.15 -12.04 -2.63
N LYS A 193 -9.43 -13.10 -2.25
CA LYS A 193 -9.98 -14.18 -1.41
C LYS A 193 -10.41 -13.73 -0.01
N VAL A 194 -9.97 -12.58 0.52
CA VAL A 194 -10.39 -12.16 1.87
C VAL A 194 -11.61 -11.23 1.86
N VAL A 195 -11.91 -10.59 0.72
CA VAL A 195 -13.00 -9.61 0.59
C VAL A 195 -14.36 -10.29 0.81
N LYS A 196 -15.19 -9.67 1.65
CA LYS A 196 -16.58 -10.08 1.90
C LYS A 196 -17.54 -8.95 1.62
N TYR A 197 -18.74 -9.33 1.18
CA TYR A 197 -19.86 -8.40 0.98
C TYR A 197 -20.16 -7.64 2.29
N LYS A 198 -20.32 -6.31 2.19
CA LYS A 198 -20.68 -5.41 3.30
C LYS A 198 -19.76 -5.46 4.53
N LYS A 199 -18.51 -5.94 4.41
CA LYS A 199 -17.54 -6.01 5.53
C LYS A 199 -16.32 -5.14 5.27
N MET A 200 -16.29 -3.95 5.89
CA MET A 200 -15.24 -2.95 5.66
C MET A 200 -13.88 -3.46 6.13
N GLU A 201 -13.86 -4.23 7.22
CA GLU A 201 -12.65 -4.85 7.72
C GLU A 201 -12.00 -5.75 6.66
N THR A 202 -12.78 -6.43 5.83
CA THR A 202 -12.19 -7.29 4.79
C THR A 202 -11.58 -6.51 3.63
N ILE A 203 -12.06 -5.29 3.39
CA ILE A 203 -11.48 -4.36 2.42
C ILE A 203 -10.12 -3.89 2.91
N PHE A 204 -10.00 -3.47 4.18
CA PHE A 204 -8.72 -3.10 4.77
C PHE A 204 -7.71 -4.26 4.80
N GLY A 205 -8.19 -5.48 5.08
CA GLY A 205 -7.37 -6.68 4.96
C GLY A 205 -6.88 -6.93 3.54
N ALA A 206 -7.74 -6.76 2.53
CA ALA A 206 -7.37 -6.91 1.12
C ALA A 206 -6.37 -5.83 0.68
N MET A 207 -6.57 -4.57 1.09
CA MET A 207 -5.63 -3.47 0.84
C MET A 207 -4.25 -3.76 1.44
N PHE A 208 -4.18 -4.30 2.66
CA PHE A 208 -2.91 -4.73 3.25
C PHE A 208 -2.27 -5.87 2.46
N ILE A 209 -3.01 -6.94 2.15
CA ILE A 209 -2.44 -8.11 1.45
C ILE A 209 -1.91 -7.71 0.07
N ALA A 210 -2.71 -7.02 -0.74
CA ALA A 210 -2.29 -6.61 -2.08
C ALA A 210 -1.21 -5.52 -2.03
N GLY A 211 -1.34 -4.53 -1.15
CA GLY A 211 -0.42 -3.40 -1.06
C GLY A 211 0.93 -3.75 -0.46
N PHE A 212 0.94 -4.49 0.66
CA PHE A 212 2.19 -4.93 1.26
C PHE A 212 2.81 -6.05 0.43
N GLY A 213 1.99 -6.92 -0.18
CA GLY A 213 2.45 -7.95 -1.10
C GLY A 213 3.11 -7.38 -2.35
N SER A 214 2.54 -6.34 -2.97
CA SER A 214 3.15 -5.66 -4.11
C SER A 214 4.48 -5.03 -3.73
N TRP A 215 4.53 -4.28 -2.62
CA TRP A 215 5.78 -3.69 -2.12
C TRP A 215 6.84 -4.76 -1.76
N MET A 216 6.40 -5.88 -1.18
CA MET A 216 7.28 -6.96 -0.73
C MET A 216 7.99 -7.65 -1.90
N PHE A 217 7.29 -7.87 -3.02
CA PHE A 217 7.78 -8.73 -4.09
C PHE A 217 8.07 -8.04 -5.42
N MET A 218 7.54 -6.84 -5.68
CA MET A 218 7.91 -6.12 -6.90
C MET A 218 9.30 -5.48 -6.77
N THR A 219 10.00 -5.40 -7.90
CA THR A 219 11.26 -4.65 -8.02
C THR A 219 11.01 -3.14 -8.09
N GLY A 220 12.07 -2.34 -7.96
CA GLY A 220 11.98 -0.87 -8.07
C GLY A 220 11.20 -0.19 -6.94
N MET A 221 10.90 -0.92 -5.87
CA MET A 221 10.18 -0.38 -4.72
C MET A 221 11.14 0.35 -3.79
N HIS A 222 10.68 1.51 -3.29
CA HIS A 222 11.36 2.30 -2.27
C HIS A 222 10.85 1.97 -0.86
N GLU A 223 11.66 2.30 0.15
CA GLU A 223 11.36 2.09 1.57
C GLU A 223 10.00 2.65 2.00
N ARG A 224 9.60 3.80 1.45
CA ARG A 224 8.34 4.48 1.79
C ARG A 224 7.08 3.91 1.14
N TYR A 225 7.21 3.07 0.11
CA TYR A 225 6.07 2.65 -0.71
C TYR A 225 5.10 1.69 0.00
N SER A 226 5.45 1.13 1.15
CA SER A 226 4.52 0.34 1.98
C SER A 226 3.59 1.16 2.87
N PHE A 227 3.68 2.50 2.88
CA PHE A 227 2.89 3.36 3.77
C PHE A 227 1.39 3.00 3.79
N PHE A 228 0.76 2.99 2.61
CA PHE A 228 -0.68 2.73 2.51
C PHE A 228 -1.08 1.34 3.03
N ALA A 229 -0.22 0.34 2.86
CA ALA A 229 -0.49 -1.01 3.32
C ALA A 229 -0.38 -1.10 4.85
N ILE A 230 0.63 -0.45 5.46
CA ILE A 230 0.80 -0.40 6.92
C ILE A 230 -0.40 0.29 7.56
N VAL A 231 -0.85 1.42 7.00
CA VAL A 231 -2.04 2.11 7.52
C VAL A 231 -3.31 1.29 7.27
N ALA A 232 -3.44 0.58 6.16
CA ALA A 232 -4.54 -0.37 5.97
C ALA A 232 -4.56 -1.48 7.05
N LEU A 233 -3.40 -1.96 7.50
CA LEU A 233 -3.32 -2.90 8.63
C LEU A 233 -3.75 -2.26 9.95
N LEU A 234 -3.44 -0.98 10.18
CA LEU A 234 -3.97 -0.23 11.32
C LEU A 234 -5.49 -0.20 11.30
N PHE A 235 -6.10 0.19 10.16
CA PHE A 235 -7.55 0.18 9.98
C PHE A 235 -8.14 -1.21 10.21
N TYR A 236 -7.51 -2.26 9.70
CA TYR A 236 -7.93 -3.64 9.96
C TYR A 236 -7.91 -3.98 11.46
N SER A 237 -6.88 -3.51 12.18
CA SER A 237 -6.70 -3.79 13.60
C SER A 237 -7.77 -3.14 14.51
N ILE A 238 -8.45 -2.08 14.04
CA ILE A 238 -9.64 -1.50 14.71
C ILE A 238 -10.72 -2.57 14.89
N TYR A 239 -10.95 -3.39 13.86
CA TYR A 239 -11.95 -4.47 13.87
C TYR A 239 -11.41 -5.76 14.47
N LYS A 240 -10.11 -5.97 14.42
CA LYS A 240 -9.42 -7.19 14.86
C LYS A 240 -8.17 -6.83 15.67
N LYS A 241 -8.37 -6.44 16.94
CA LYS A 241 -7.32 -5.96 17.88
C LYS A 241 -6.05 -6.83 17.91
N LYS A 242 -6.18 -8.16 17.72
CA LYS A 242 -5.04 -9.09 17.66
C LYS A 242 -4.00 -8.79 16.56
N TYR A 243 -4.38 -8.01 15.54
CA TYR A 243 -3.47 -7.61 14.46
C TYR A 243 -2.68 -6.34 14.77
N LEU A 244 -3.02 -5.64 15.85
CA LEU A 244 -2.32 -4.40 16.23
C LEU A 244 -0.83 -4.64 16.49
N LYS A 245 -0.46 -5.79 17.06
CA LYS A 245 0.96 -6.14 17.27
C LYS A 245 1.74 -6.22 15.96
N TYR A 246 1.13 -6.72 14.89
CA TYR A 246 1.77 -6.80 13.58
C TYR A 246 1.91 -5.41 12.97
N PHE A 247 0.90 -4.54 13.14
CA PHE A 247 1.02 -3.13 12.77
C PHE A 247 2.18 -2.45 13.50
N ILE A 248 2.29 -2.61 14.83
CA ILE A 248 3.39 -2.00 15.61
C ILE A 248 4.74 -2.47 15.09
N ILE A 249 4.92 -3.78 14.84
CA ILE A 249 6.20 -4.28 14.33
C ILE A 249 6.50 -3.72 12.93
N LEU A 250 5.54 -3.84 11.98
CA LEU A 250 5.76 -3.40 10.60
C LEU A 250 5.94 -1.88 10.48
N SER A 251 5.17 -1.08 11.23
CA SER A 251 5.35 0.38 11.27
C SER A 251 6.69 0.79 11.87
N THR A 252 7.18 0.05 12.87
CA THR A 252 8.51 0.27 13.45
C THR A 252 9.60 -0.05 12.42
N ILE A 253 9.53 -1.20 11.75
CA ILE A 253 10.50 -1.56 10.71
C ILE A 253 10.45 -0.57 9.55
N TYR A 254 9.27 -0.12 9.15
CA TYR A 254 9.09 0.91 8.13
C TYR A 254 9.75 2.23 8.53
N PHE A 255 9.53 2.68 9.78
CA PHE A 255 10.23 3.84 10.31
C PHE A 255 11.75 3.64 10.25
N LEU A 256 12.27 2.50 10.71
CA LEU A 256 13.71 2.19 10.66
C LEU A 256 14.26 2.16 9.23
N ALA A 257 13.49 1.64 8.27
CA ALA A 257 13.87 1.58 6.86
C ALA A 257 14.00 2.97 6.24
N MET A 258 13.04 3.86 6.52
CA MET A 258 13.16 5.27 6.15
C MET A 258 14.34 5.89 6.87
N PHE A 259 14.35 5.81 8.21
CA PHE A 259 15.36 6.41 9.05
C PHE A 259 16.76 6.10 8.53
N HIS A 260 17.07 4.82 8.27
CA HIS A 260 18.32 4.30 7.68
C HIS A 260 18.83 5.11 6.47
N VAL A 261 17.93 5.56 5.60
CA VAL A 261 18.27 6.20 4.32
C VAL A 261 18.40 7.72 4.45
N PHE A 262 17.83 8.33 5.50
CA PHE A 262 17.79 9.78 5.60
C PHE A 262 19.16 10.38 5.92
N VAL A 263 19.46 11.51 5.27
CA VAL A 263 20.76 12.20 5.32
C VAL A 263 21.19 12.53 6.76
N PHE A 264 20.25 12.75 7.68
CA PHE A 264 20.59 13.07 9.08
C PHE A 264 21.30 11.92 9.82
N ILE A 265 21.12 10.65 9.41
CA ILE A 265 21.89 9.52 9.95
C ILE A 265 23.37 9.62 9.60
N THR A 266 23.75 10.28 8.50
CA THR A 266 25.18 10.42 8.18
C THR A 266 25.96 11.14 9.28
N LYS A 267 25.27 11.87 10.17
CA LYS A 267 25.84 12.55 11.35
C LYS A 267 25.79 11.73 12.65
N LEU A 268 24.98 10.67 12.73
CA LEU A 268 24.88 9.78 13.90
C LEU A 268 25.65 8.47 13.65
N LEU A 269 26.97 8.52 13.85
CA LEU A 269 27.91 7.44 13.48
C LEU A 269 27.50 6.05 14.01
N ILE A 270 27.11 5.94 15.29
CA ILE A 270 26.74 4.65 15.91
C ILE A 270 25.59 3.96 15.18
N ILE A 271 24.55 4.70 14.80
CA ILE A 271 23.38 4.13 14.14
C ILE A 271 23.75 3.73 12.70
N LYS A 272 24.50 4.58 12.01
CA LYS A 272 25.01 4.28 10.67
C LYS A 272 25.82 2.98 10.68
N ASP A 273 26.70 2.80 11.65
CA ASP A 273 27.56 1.62 11.76
C ASP A 273 26.75 0.35 12.00
N ILE A 274 25.71 0.39 12.86
CA ILE A 274 24.81 -0.75 13.09
C ILE A 274 24.13 -1.19 11.79
N PHE A 275 23.63 -0.24 10.99
CA PHE A 275 22.93 -0.57 9.75
C PHE A 275 23.87 -0.98 8.61
N ALA A 276 25.09 -0.44 8.58
CA ALA A 276 26.13 -0.83 7.63
C ALA A 276 26.86 -2.12 8.02
N TRP A 277 26.69 -2.60 9.25
CA TRP A 277 27.43 -3.72 9.82
C TRP A 277 27.26 -5.01 9.00
N ASN A 278 28.38 -5.71 8.82
CA ASN A 278 28.49 -7.04 8.23
C ASN A 278 27.56 -7.29 7.03
N VAL A 279 27.82 -6.57 5.94
CA VAL A 279 27.02 -6.66 4.70
C VAL A 279 25.53 -6.36 4.94
N GLN A 280 25.25 -5.29 5.69
CA GLN A 280 23.88 -4.83 6.02
C GLN A 280 23.02 -5.93 6.64
N ILE A 281 23.58 -6.73 7.56
CA ILE A 281 22.87 -7.87 8.16
C ILE A 281 21.60 -7.45 8.91
N VAL A 282 21.62 -6.28 9.57
CA VAL A 282 20.47 -5.75 10.31
C VAL A 282 19.28 -5.48 9.37
N PRO A 283 19.41 -4.63 8.33
CA PRO A 283 18.39 -4.51 7.27
C PRO A 283 17.86 -5.83 6.70
N ARG A 284 18.74 -6.82 6.48
CA ARG A 284 18.35 -8.13 5.93
C ARG A 284 17.49 -8.92 6.91
N ILE A 285 17.85 -8.92 8.20
CA ILE A 285 17.03 -9.51 9.27
C ILE A 285 15.66 -8.80 9.35
N LEU A 286 15.64 -7.47 9.31
CA LEU A 286 14.39 -6.70 9.32
C LEU A 286 13.50 -7.02 8.10
N SER A 287 14.11 -7.23 6.93
CA SER A 287 13.39 -7.67 5.73
C SER A 287 12.82 -9.09 5.89
N LEU A 288 13.58 -10.03 6.46
CA LEU A 288 13.09 -11.38 6.78
C LEU A 288 11.91 -11.32 7.75
N ILE A 289 11.96 -10.45 8.76
CA ILE A 289 10.85 -10.23 9.70
C ILE A 289 9.61 -9.71 8.95
N ASN A 290 9.76 -8.73 8.05
CA ASN A 290 8.66 -8.22 7.24
C ASN A 290 8.01 -9.35 6.41
N LEU A 291 8.82 -10.16 5.73
CA LEU A 291 8.35 -11.30 4.93
C LEU A 291 7.58 -12.32 5.78
N PHE A 292 8.14 -12.70 6.93
CA PHE A 292 7.50 -13.65 7.84
C PHE A 292 6.18 -13.11 8.40
N ILE A 293 6.16 -11.86 8.87
CA ILE A 293 4.95 -11.24 9.40
C ILE A 293 3.88 -11.10 8.31
N TYR A 294 4.27 -10.68 7.10
CA TYR A 294 3.36 -10.62 5.96
C TYR A 294 2.72 -11.98 5.67
N GLY A 295 3.53 -13.04 5.56
CA GLY A 295 3.05 -14.40 5.35
C GLY A 295 2.11 -14.86 6.46
N ARG A 296 2.47 -14.61 7.72
CA ARG A 296 1.67 -14.96 8.90
C ARG A 296 0.33 -14.22 8.93
N VAL A 297 0.32 -12.91 8.70
CA VAL A 297 -0.90 -12.09 8.69
C VAL A 297 -1.83 -12.53 7.57
N THR A 298 -1.30 -12.72 6.37
CA THR A 298 -2.03 -13.17 5.19
C THR A 298 -2.66 -14.55 5.43
N TYR A 299 -1.89 -15.52 5.94
CA TYR A 299 -2.39 -16.84 6.31
C TYR A 299 -3.55 -16.76 7.33
N LEU A 300 -3.39 -15.95 8.39
CA LEU A 300 -4.42 -15.81 9.42
C LEU A 300 -5.72 -15.18 8.88
N MET A 301 -5.63 -14.22 7.95
CA MET A 301 -6.79 -13.62 7.30
C MET A 301 -7.50 -14.63 6.39
N LEU A 302 -6.75 -15.44 5.63
CA LEU A 302 -7.29 -16.49 4.75
C LEU A 302 -7.93 -17.65 5.53
N LYS A 303 -7.30 -18.14 6.60
CA LYS A 303 -7.83 -19.24 7.44
C LYS A 303 -9.19 -18.89 8.05
N LYS A 304 -9.35 -17.63 8.47
CA LYS A 304 -10.63 -17.15 9.01
C LYS A 304 -11.71 -17.09 7.94
N ASN A 305 -11.36 -16.94 6.66
CA ASN A 305 -12.35 -17.00 5.60
C ASN A 305 -12.92 -18.42 5.44
N LYS A 306 -12.06 -19.46 5.45
CA LYS A 306 -12.49 -20.87 5.34
C LYS A 306 -13.49 -21.29 6.42
N LYS A 307 -13.26 -20.92 7.68
CA LYS A 307 -14.20 -21.24 8.78
C LYS A 307 -15.59 -20.62 8.63
N GLY A 308 -15.74 -19.51 7.89
CA GLY A 308 -17.05 -18.90 7.63
C GLY A 308 -17.82 -19.55 6.48
N ILE A 309 -17.17 -20.39 5.67
CA ILE A 309 -17.82 -21.13 4.58
C ILE A 309 -18.42 -22.43 5.11
N CYS A 310 -17.73 -23.14 6.01
CA CYS A 310 -18.21 -24.41 6.58
C CYS A 310 -19.47 -24.26 7.47
N VAL A 311 -19.68 -23.11 8.12
CA VAL A 311 -20.84 -22.89 9.01
C VAL A 311 -22.12 -22.57 8.21
N ASN A 312 -22.00 -22.11 6.96
CA ASN A 312 -23.16 -21.72 6.13
C ASN A 312 -23.70 -22.86 5.24
N ILE A 313 -23.20 -24.08 5.39
CA ILE A 313 -23.65 -25.25 4.60
C ILE A 313 -24.68 -26.10 5.39
N GLN A 314 -24.97 -25.77 6.65
CA GLN A 314 -25.89 -26.56 7.49
C GLN A 314 -27.33 -26.04 7.60
N TYR A 315 -27.72 -24.97 6.90
CA TYR A 315 -29.13 -24.58 6.80
C TYR A 315 -29.42 -24.06 5.39
N LYS A 316 -29.90 -24.95 4.54
CA LYS A 316 -30.84 -24.64 3.47
C LYS A 316 -31.82 -25.77 3.34
#